data_AF-Q82Z93-F1
#
_entry.id   AF-Q82Z93-F1
#
_cell.length_a   1.000
_cell.length_b   1.000
_cell.length_c   1.000
_cell.angle_alpha   90.00
_cell.angle_beta   90.00
_cell.angle_gamma   90.00
#
_symmetry.space_group_name_H-M   'P 1'
#
loop_
_entity.id
_entity.type
_entity.pdbx_description
1 polymer ?
#
loop_
_entity_poly.entity_id
_entity_poly.type
_entity_poly.pdbx_seq_one_letter_code
_entity_poly.pdbx_strand_id
1 'polypeptide(L)'
;MDLHLTVDLKKTKTLIDLADQAHLIIEQTTKLPKKEAAILFLLIDNQLVALGLAEEKATYKEVSFDHSILLKPTWDTELAYLAQAFLDDAKESGLTLEATPTTVKIPKSAVATVTNYKETVTFILERFGYSLFKKPAPKKARPAKARHKWTKEVSQIPFYIDTRQSKATVFWQKRNEMLIKAGATMMPEAPLNKDGSVGFSARFGEKLRDERKGQFKDFVTTEDIVLKSVNEVGLFLYFAGTNSWLELVDENGKTLNEWTVVE
;
A
#
# COMPACT_ATOMS: atom_id res chain seq x y z
N MET A 1 11.81 19.27 3.51
CA MET A 1 11.92 19.66 2.09
C MET A 1 11.99 21.16 2.08
N ASP A 2 13.10 21.70 1.58
CA ASP A 2 13.32 23.14 1.54
C ASP A 2 13.18 23.57 0.07
N LEU A 3 12.24 24.47 -0.20
CA LEU A 3 11.95 24.98 -1.55
C LEU A 3 12.15 26.50 -1.57
N HIS A 4 12.78 26.99 -2.63
CA HIS A 4 12.89 28.42 -2.91
C HIS A 4 11.92 28.76 -4.04
N LEU A 5 11.07 29.76 -3.80
CA LEU A 5 10.01 30.19 -4.70
C LEU A 5 10.19 31.66 -5.07
N THR A 6 10.00 31.99 -6.33
CA THR A 6 9.74 33.38 -6.76
C THR A 6 8.25 33.55 -6.97
N VAL A 7 7.66 34.57 -6.35
CA VAL A 7 6.21 34.74 -6.30
C VAL A 7 5.83 36.17 -6.69
N ASP A 8 5.02 36.30 -7.75
CA ASP A 8 4.40 37.56 -8.13
C ASP A 8 2.90 37.54 -7.79
N LEU A 9 2.50 38.43 -6.88
CA LEU A 9 1.10 38.61 -6.48
C LEU A 9 0.48 39.79 -7.23
N LYS A 10 -0.57 39.51 -8.00
CA LYS A 10 -1.41 40.51 -8.67
C LYS A 10 -2.84 40.38 -8.15
N LYS A 11 -3.64 41.42 -8.33
CA LYS A 11 -5.00 41.53 -7.76
C LYS A 11 -5.88 40.29 -7.96
N THR A 12 -5.77 39.63 -9.12
CA THR A 12 -6.58 38.45 -9.48
C THR A 12 -5.71 37.26 -9.92
N LYS A 13 -4.39 37.35 -9.76
CA LYS A 13 -3.45 36.40 -10.37
C LYS A 13 -2.19 36.25 -9.54
N THR A 14 -1.81 35.02 -9.25
CA THR A 14 -0.56 34.67 -8.56
C THR A 14 0.29 33.83 -9.50
N LEU A 15 1.54 34.24 -9.68
CA LEU A 15 2.56 33.49 -10.42
C LEU A 15 3.54 32.93 -9.40
N ILE A 16 3.83 31.63 -9.49
CA ILE A 16 4.80 30.96 -8.61
C ILE A 16 5.77 30.21 -9.50
N ASP A 17 7.03 30.59 -9.42
CA ASP A 17 8.12 29.97 -10.15
C ASP A 17 8.98 29.15 -9.18
N LEU A 18 9.12 27.86 -9.49
CA LEU A 18 10.03 26.92 -8.82
C LEU A 18 11.33 26.84 -9.62
N ALA A 19 12.08 27.94 -9.69
CA ALA A 19 13.31 28.01 -10.47
C ALA A 19 13.14 27.32 -11.85
N ASP A 20 13.91 26.27 -12.12
CA ASP A 20 13.89 25.51 -13.38
C ASP A 20 12.98 24.27 -13.36
N GLN A 21 12.01 24.13 -12.44
CA GLN A 21 11.20 22.91 -12.26
C GLN A 21 9.71 23.05 -12.60
N ALA A 22 9.09 24.19 -12.27
CA ALA A 22 7.65 24.38 -12.46
C ALA A 22 7.28 25.86 -12.50
N HIS A 23 6.30 26.17 -13.33
CA HIS A 23 5.60 27.46 -13.30
C HIS A 23 4.12 27.22 -13.01
N LEU A 24 3.65 27.79 -11.90
CA LEU A 24 2.26 27.73 -11.47
C LEU A 24 1.61 29.10 -11.71
N ILE A 25 0.42 29.08 -12.32
CA ILE A 25 -0.38 30.27 -12.56
C ILE A 25 -1.75 30.04 -11.92
N ILE A 26 -2.05 30.81 -10.90
CA ILE A 26 -3.33 30.77 -10.18
C ILE A 26 -4.09 32.04 -10.54
N GLU A 27 -5.33 31.92 -11.01
CA GLU A 27 -6.11 33.05 -11.49
C GLU A 27 -7.57 32.94 -11.06
N GLN A 28 -8.10 34.02 -10.47
CA GLN A 28 -9.53 34.16 -10.20
C GLN A 28 -10.24 34.59 -11.48
N THR A 29 -10.91 33.64 -12.13
CA THR A 29 -11.50 33.80 -13.45
C THR A 29 -12.54 32.72 -13.70
N THR A 30 -13.54 33.07 -14.50
CA THR A 30 -14.54 32.13 -15.05
C THR A 30 -14.25 31.78 -16.51
N LYS A 31 -13.13 32.28 -17.07
CA LYS A 31 -12.72 32.07 -18.46
C LYS A 31 -11.66 30.98 -18.54
N LEU A 32 -11.87 30.01 -19.42
CA LEU A 32 -10.88 28.97 -19.65
C LEU A 32 -9.55 29.60 -20.11
N PRO A 33 -8.41 29.14 -19.58
CA PRO A 33 -7.08 29.65 -19.93
C PRO A 33 -6.76 29.43 -21.41
N LYS A 34 -5.67 29.95 -21.96
CA LYS A 34 -5.28 29.69 -23.37
C LYS A 34 -4.93 28.21 -23.58
N LYS A 35 -4.96 27.74 -24.83
CA LYS A 35 -4.51 26.37 -25.15
C LYS A 35 -2.99 26.37 -25.04
N GLU A 36 -2.46 25.51 -24.18
CA GLU A 36 -1.03 25.33 -23.98
C GLU A 36 -0.75 24.02 -23.25
N ALA A 37 0.50 23.54 -23.34
CA ALA A 37 0.99 22.34 -22.67
C ALA A 37 1.08 22.58 -21.15
N ALA A 38 -0.03 22.36 -20.46
CA ALA A 38 -0.15 22.56 -19.02
C ALA A 38 -1.23 21.66 -18.44
N ILE A 39 -1.08 21.32 -17.17
CA ILE A 39 -2.17 20.73 -16.39
C ILE A 39 -3.09 21.86 -15.93
N LEU A 40 -4.39 21.65 -16.13
CA LEU A 40 -5.47 22.55 -15.77
C LEU A 40 -6.21 21.99 -14.56
N PHE A 41 -6.34 22.81 -13.52
CA PHE A 41 -7.24 22.58 -12.40
C PHE A 41 -8.31 23.69 -12.43
N LEU A 42 -9.58 23.31 -12.36
CA LEU A 42 -10.71 24.23 -12.23
C LEU A 42 -11.33 24.05 -10.85
N LEU A 43 -11.62 25.17 -10.19
CA LEU A 43 -12.10 25.17 -8.82
C LEU A 43 -13.33 26.06 -8.65
N ILE A 44 -14.17 25.70 -7.67
CA ILE A 44 -15.23 26.53 -7.10
C ILE A 44 -14.94 26.65 -5.61
N ASP A 45 -14.86 27.87 -5.06
CA ASP A 45 -14.59 28.09 -3.63
C ASP A 45 -13.36 27.30 -3.12
N ASN A 46 -12.28 27.29 -3.91
CA ASN A 46 -11.04 26.53 -3.68
C ASN A 46 -11.19 25.00 -3.64
N GLN A 47 -12.34 24.45 -4.04
CA GLN A 47 -12.56 23.01 -4.21
C GLN A 47 -12.37 22.61 -5.67
N LEU A 48 -11.60 21.55 -5.90
CA LEU A 48 -11.36 21.02 -7.24
C LEU A 48 -12.64 20.40 -7.83
N VAL A 49 -13.09 20.91 -8.97
CA VAL A 49 -14.29 20.41 -9.70
C VAL A 49 -13.93 19.74 -11.02
N ALA A 50 -12.83 20.15 -11.66
CA ALA A 50 -12.30 19.48 -12.83
C ALA A 50 -10.77 19.54 -12.89
N LEU A 51 -10.18 18.54 -13.51
CA LEU A 51 -8.75 18.37 -13.67
C LEU A 51 -8.48 17.88 -15.09
N GLY A 52 -7.41 18.34 -15.73
CA GLY A 52 -6.90 17.72 -16.94
C GLY A 52 -5.88 18.54 -17.71
N LEU A 53 -5.94 18.51 -19.04
CA LEU A 53 -4.96 19.19 -19.90
C LEU A 53 -5.54 20.46 -20.51
N ALA A 54 -4.81 21.58 -20.42
CA ALA A 54 -5.27 22.87 -20.95
C ALA A 54 -5.42 22.87 -22.50
N GLU A 55 -4.81 21.93 -23.20
CA GLU A 55 -4.97 21.73 -24.65
C GLU A 55 -6.36 21.18 -25.02
N GLU A 56 -6.96 20.40 -24.11
CA GLU A 56 -8.24 19.71 -24.26
C GLU A 56 -9.45 20.57 -23.83
N LYS A 57 -9.41 21.88 -24.09
CA LYS A 57 -10.46 22.83 -23.66
C LYS A 57 -11.91 22.39 -23.90
N ALA A 58 -12.16 21.64 -24.96
CA ALA A 58 -13.51 21.19 -25.32
C ALA A 58 -14.15 20.36 -24.18
N THR A 59 -13.34 19.58 -23.47
CA THR A 59 -13.75 18.72 -22.34
C THR A 59 -14.29 19.53 -21.15
N TYR A 60 -13.89 20.79 -21.01
CA TYR A 60 -14.16 21.61 -19.81
C TYR A 60 -15.10 22.80 -20.09
N LYS A 61 -15.73 22.88 -21.26
CA LYS A 61 -16.56 24.04 -21.66
C LYS A 61 -17.79 24.26 -20.79
N GLU A 62 -18.36 23.19 -20.25
CA GLU A 62 -19.60 23.22 -19.48
C GLU A 62 -19.35 23.20 -17.96
N VAL A 63 -18.10 23.09 -17.53
CA VAL A 63 -17.71 23.10 -16.12
C VAL A 63 -17.81 24.52 -15.58
N SER A 64 -18.53 24.69 -14.48
CA SER A 64 -18.58 25.96 -13.74
C SER A 64 -17.34 26.09 -12.84
N PHE A 65 -16.71 27.26 -12.80
CA PHE A 65 -15.54 27.51 -11.94
C PHE A 65 -15.35 29.01 -11.69
N ASP A 66 -14.71 29.36 -10.59
CA ASP A 66 -14.34 30.74 -10.23
C ASP A 66 -12.83 30.96 -10.10
N HIS A 67 -12.06 29.88 -10.06
CA HIS A 67 -10.60 29.88 -10.07
C HIS A 67 -10.06 28.83 -11.04
N SER A 68 -8.91 29.16 -11.64
CA SER A 68 -8.13 28.22 -12.44
C SER A 68 -6.69 28.18 -11.95
N ILE A 69 -6.10 26.99 -11.98
CA ILE A 69 -4.68 26.79 -11.74
C ILE A 69 -4.10 26.12 -12.99
N LEU A 70 -3.03 26.70 -13.53
CA LEU A 70 -2.21 26.07 -14.55
C LEU A 70 -0.88 25.66 -13.95
N LEU A 71 -0.51 24.41 -14.18
CA LEU A 71 0.81 23.88 -13.85
C LEU A 71 1.56 23.59 -15.14
N LYS A 72 2.67 24.30 -15.33
CA LYS A 72 3.57 24.16 -16.47
C LYS A 72 4.87 23.53 -15.97
N PRO A 73 5.08 22.22 -16.14
CA PRO A 73 6.38 21.63 -15.88
C PRO A 73 7.40 22.13 -16.90
N THR A 74 8.63 22.36 -16.44
CA THR A 74 9.76 22.80 -17.28
C THR A 74 10.43 21.65 -18.04
N TRP A 75 10.07 20.41 -17.71
CA TRP A 75 10.58 19.17 -18.28
C TRP A 75 9.42 18.34 -18.82
N ASP A 76 9.70 17.60 -19.90
CA ASP A 76 8.77 16.80 -20.71
C ASP A 76 8.19 15.57 -19.98
N THR A 77 8.02 15.67 -18.65
CA THR A 77 7.19 14.77 -17.86
C THR A 77 5.89 14.62 -18.61
N GLU A 78 5.60 13.42 -19.12
CA GLU A 78 4.41 13.20 -19.91
C GLU A 78 3.21 13.76 -19.13
N LEU A 79 2.68 14.89 -19.57
CA LEU A 79 1.67 15.67 -18.84
C LEU A 79 0.47 14.80 -18.48
N ALA A 80 0.19 13.81 -19.33
CA ALA A 80 -0.79 12.77 -19.12
C ALA A 80 -0.52 11.92 -17.87
N TYR A 81 0.72 11.53 -17.58
CA TYR A 81 1.07 10.77 -16.36
C TYR A 81 0.89 11.61 -15.10
N LEU A 82 1.29 12.88 -15.15
CA LEU A 82 1.12 13.75 -14.00
C LEU A 82 -0.36 14.07 -13.77
N ALA A 83 -1.14 14.31 -14.82
CA ALA A 83 -2.59 14.44 -14.74
C ALA A 83 -3.24 13.15 -14.20
N GLN A 84 -2.79 11.97 -14.65
CA GLN A 84 -3.24 10.69 -14.12
C GLN A 84 -2.94 10.54 -12.62
N ALA A 85 -1.74 10.93 -12.18
CA ALA A 85 -1.36 10.84 -10.77
C ALA A 85 -2.23 11.75 -9.87
N PHE A 86 -2.63 12.92 -10.36
CA PHE A 86 -3.59 13.78 -9.67
C PHE A 86 -5.03 13.22 -9.71
N LEU A 87 -5.43 12.55 -10.81
CA LEU A 87 -6.73 11.86 -10.89
C LEU A 87 -6.80 10.70 -9.90
N ASP A 88 -5.71 9.97 -9.70
CA ASP A 88 -5.64 8.88 -8.73
C ASP A 88 -5.83 9.40 -7.30
N ASP A 89 -5.23 10.55 -6.93
CA ASP A 89 -5.44 11.20 -5.63
C ASP A 89 -6.89 11.72 -5.46
N ALA A 90 -7.50 12.24 -6.53
CA ALA A 90 -8.91 12.63 -6.51
C ALA A 90 -9.81 11.42 -6.19
N LYS A 91 -9.55 10.27 -6.85
CA LYS A 91 -10.28 9.02 -6.59
C LYS A 91 -10.04 8.49 -5.18
N GLU A 92 -8.79 8.48 -4.71
CA GLU A 92 -8.44 8.00 -3.36
C GLU A 92 -9.06 8.87 -2.26
N SER A 93 -9.21 10.17 -2.50
CA SER A 93 -9.86 11.12 -1.58
C SER A 93 -11.40 11.08 -1.65
N GLY A 94 -11.98 10.27 -2.54
CA GLY A 94 -13.43 10.16 -2.76
C GLY A 94 -14.04 11.37 -3.47
N LEU A 95 -13.21 12.20 -4.12
CA LEU A 95 -13.67 13.36 -4.88
C LEU A 95 -14.23 12.91 -6.24
N THR A 96 -15.42 13.40 -6.56
CA THR A 96 -16.03 13.21 -7.89
C THR A 96 -15.81 14.49 -8.70
N LEU A 97 -15.12 14.38 -9.83
CA LEU A 97 -14.85 15.49 -10.75
C LEU A 97 -15.86 15.50 -11.89
N GLU A 98 -16.29 16.69 -12.30
CA GLU A 98 -17.25 16.90 -13.41
C GLU A 98 -16.64 16.60 -14.77
N ALA A 99 -15.32 16.83 -14.91
CA ALA A 99 -14.57 16.58 -16.13
C ALA A 99 -13.14 16.12 -15.83
N THR A 100 -12.69 15.11 -16.57
CA THR A 100 -11.35 14.50 -16.45
C THR A 100 -10.78 14.20 -17.84
N PRO A 101 -9.45 14.20 -18.04
CA PRO A 101 -8.83 13.77 -19.29
C PRO A 101 -8.97 12.26 -19.46
N THR A 102 -8.58 11.77 -20.63
CA THR A 102 -8.48 10.33 -20.88
C THR A 102 -7.48 9.69 -19.92
N THR A 103 -7.86 8.57 -19.29
CA THR A 103 -6.99 7.87 -18.35
C THR A 103 -5.84 7.18 -19.07
N VAL A 104 -4.64 7.28 -18.51
CA VAL A 104 -3.43 6.63 -19.02
C VAL A 104 -2.80 5.74 -17.96
N LYS A 105 -2.02 4.75 -18.37
CA LYS A 105 -1.29 3.88 -17.44
C LYS A 105 0.11 4.46 -17.21
N ILE A 106 0.44 4.78 -15.97
CA ILE A 106 1.78 5.25 -15.60
C ILE A 106 2.77 4.06 -15.62
N PRO A 107 3.84 4.08 -16.45
CA PRO A 107 4.87 3.05 -16.44
C PRO A 107 5.60 3.00 -15.11
N LYS A 108 6.01 1.80 -14.67
CA LYS A 108 6.72 1.60 -13.38
C LYS A 108 7.97 2.47 -13.25
N SER A 109 8.68 2.72 -14.35
CA SER A 109 9.88 3.57 -14.39
C SER A 109 9.59 5.04 -14.09
N ALA A 110 8.37 5.53 -14.37
CA ALA A 110 7.99 6.92 -14.20
C ALA A 110 7.31 7.20 -12.84
N VAL A 111 6.84 6.18 -12.13
CA VAL A 111 6.05 6.33 -10.89
C VAL A 111 6.76 7.19 -9.85
N ALA A 112 8.02 6.89 -9.52
CA ALA A 112 8.74 7.64 -8.47
C ALA A 112 8.90 9.13 -8.82
N THR A 113 9.27 9.39 -10.07
CA THR A 113 9.48 10.72 -10.61
C THR A 113 8.19 11.55 -10.63
N VAL A 114 7.10 10.96 -11.11
CA VAL A 114 5.78 11.61 -11.16
C VAL A 114 5.23 11.86 -9.75
N THR A 115 5.35 10.88 -8.85
CA THR A 115 4.89 11.02 -7.46
C THR A 115 5.62 12.14 -6.73
N ASN A 116 6.95 12.20 -6.81
CA ASN A 116 7.73 13.26 -6.15
C ASN A 116 7.35 14.66 -6.66
N TYR A 117 7.13 14.78 -7.98
CA TYR A 117 6.72 16.06 -8.57
C TYR A 117 5.32 16.46 -8.12
N LYS A 118 4.37 15.53 -8.16
CA LYS A 118 3.00 15.72 -7.67
C LYS A 118 2.99 16.17 -6.20
N GLU A 119 3.77 15.51 -5.34
CA GLU A 119 3.89 15.87 -3.92
C GLU A 119 4.45 17.28 -3.72
N THR A 120 5.45 17.66 -4.50
CA THR A 120 6.03 19.01 -4.49
C THR A 120 4.97 20.06 -4.83
N VAL A 121 4.26 19.85 -5.95
CA VAL A 121 3.20 20.78 -6.40
C VAL A 121 2.07 20.85 -5.38
N THR A 122 1.60 19.71 -4.88
CA THR A 122 0.53 19.65 -3.88
C THR A 122 0.93 20.40 -2.61
N PHE A 123 2.17 20.23 -2.14
CA PHE A 123 2.69 20.96 -0.99
C PHE A 123 2.67 22.47 -1.21
N ILE A 124 3.08 22.96 -2.38
CA ILE A 124 3.02 24.39 -2.71
C ILE A 124 1.57 24.88 -2.68
N LEU A 125 0.67 24.20 -3.40
CA LEU A 125 -0.73 24.58 -3.46
C LEU A 125 -1.39 24.62 -2.07
N GLU A 126 -1.10 23.65 -1.20
CA GLU A 126 -1.54 23.66 0.19
C GLU A 126 -1.05 24.90 0.96
N ARG A 127 0.21 25.32 0.76
CA ARG A 127 0.76 26.54 1.40
C ARG A 127 0.11 27.83 0.90
N PHE A 128 -0.41 27.82 -0.33
CA PHE A 128 -1.17 28.94 -0.89
C PHE A 128 -2.69 28.84 -0.65
N GLY A 129 -3.14 27.88 0.16
CA GLY A 129 -4.55 27.74 0.57
C GLY A 129 -5.41 26.85 -0.32
N TYR A 130 -4.82 26.18 -1.32
CA TYR A 130 -5.52 25.27 -2.23
C TYR A 130 -5.34 23.83 -1.80
N SER A 131 -6.28 23.34 -0.99
CA SER A 131 -6.34 21.93 -0.58
C SER A 131 -7.11 21.12 -1.63
N LEU A 132 -6.44 20.80 -2.75
CA LEU A 132 -7.07 20.16 -3.92
C LEU A 132 -7.74 18.81 -3.59
N PHE A 133 -7.12 18.05 -2.69
CA PHE A 133 -7.60 16.74 -2.28
C PHE A 133 -7.87 16.76 -0.78
N LYS A 134 -8.99 16.18 -0.36
CA LYS A 134 -9.15 15.89 1.06
C LYS A 134 -8.03 14.93 1.44
N LYS A 135 -7.20 15.32 2.42
CA LYS A 135 -6.20 14.41 2.98
C LYS A 135 -6.95 13.11 3.31
N PRO A 136 -6.53 11.95 2.75
CA PRO A 136 -7.16 10.70 3.12
C PRO A 136 -7.12 10.65 4.64
N ALA A 137 -8.27 10.36 5.27
CA ALA A 137 -8.32 10.18 6.70
C ALA A 137 -7.12 9.32 7.08
N PRO A 138 -6.28 9.72 8.06
CA PRO A 138 -5.03 9.04 8.35
C PRO A 138 -5.35 7.56 8.40
N LYS A 139 -4.77 6.78 7.47
CA LYS A 139 -4.95 5.32 7.45
C LYS A 139 -4.69 4.92 8.89
N LYS A 140 -5.73 4.44 9.61
CA LYS A 140 -5.61 4.04 11.02
C LYS A 140 -4.27 3.35 11.11
N ALA A 141 -3.36 3.91 11.91
CA ALA A 141 -2.02 3.38 12.02
C ALA A 141 -2.20 1.88 12.19
N ARG A 142 -1.69 1.09 11.23
CA ARG A 142 -1.80 -0.36 11.34
C ARG A 142 -1.27 -0.66 12.74
N PRO A 143 -2.06 -1.32 13.61
CA PRO A 143 -1.61 -1.59 14.97
C PRO A 143 -0.19 -2.12 14.84
N ALA A 144 0.74 -1.49 15.57
CA ALA A 144 2.14 -1.89 15.52
C ALA A 144 2.15 -3.41 15.65
N LYS A 145 2.74 -4.09 14.65
CA LYS A 145 2.69 -5.55 14.61
C LYS A 145 3.13 -6.04 15.99
N ALA A 146 2.28 -6.83 16.64
CA ALA A 146 2.57 -7.41 17.94
C ALA A 146 4.01 -7.93 17.92
N ARG A 147 4.85 -7.38 18.81
CA ARG A 147 6.24 -7.79 18.88
C ARG A 147 6.28 -9.00 19.79
N HIS A 148 6.84 -10.10 19.31
CA HIS A 148 6.98 -11.31 20.09
C HIS A 148 8.39 -11.44 20.63
N LYS A 149 8.53 -11.74 21.93
CA LYS A 149 9.80 -11.95 22.59
C LYS A 149 9.95 -13.41 23.00
N TRP A 150 10.99 -14.06 22.47
CA TRP A 150 11.42 -15.36 22.95
C TRP A 150 12.00 -15.24 24.37
N THR A 151 11.65 -16.19 25.24
CA THR A 151 12.22 -16.36 26.58
C THR A 151 12.59 -17.82 26.82
N LYS A 152 13.47 -18.07 27.79
CA LYS A 152 13.85 -19.43 28.18
C LYS A 152 12.67 -20.23 28.76
N GLU A 153 11.72 -19.55 29.39
CA GLU A 153 10.50 -20.18 29.90
C GLU A 153 9.64 -20.71 28.75
N VAL A 154 9.36 -19.85 27.76
CA VAL A 154 8.55 -20.21 26.57
C VAL A 154 9.18 -21.37 25.78
N SER A 155 10.51 -21.50 25.76
CA SER A 155 11.17 -22.59 25.03
C SER A 155 10.95 -23.98 25.63
N GLN A 156 10.47 -24.08 26.86
CA GLN A 156 10.17 -25.36 27.53
C GLN A 156 8.69 -25.77 27.40
N ILE A 157 7.84 -24.87 26.90
CA ILE A 157 6.39 -25.11 26.82
C ILE A 157 6.07 -25.85 25.52
N PRO A 158 5.41 -27.03 25.58
CA PRO A 158 4.85 -27.65 24.39
C PRO A 158 3.60 -26.89 23.95
N PHE A 159 3.56 -26.50 22.69
CA PHE A 159 2.38 -25.94 22.05
C PHE A 159 1.77 -26.97 21.11
N TYR A 160 0.46 -27.07 21.12
CA TYR A 160 -0.31 -28.02 20.33
C TYR A 160 -1.06 -27.29 19.22
N ILE A 161 -1.10 -27.92 18.05
CA ILE A 161 -1.93 -27.53 16.92
C ILE A 161 -2.90 -28.69 16.70
N ASP A 162 -4.19 -28.39 16.60
CA ASP A 162 -5.24 -29.33 16.19
C ASP A 162 -6.29 -28.56 15.38
N THR A 163 -5.93 -28.22 14.13
CA THR A 163 -6.74 -27.35 13.26
C THR A 163 -6.45 -27.67 11.79
N ARG A 164 -7.41 -27.41 10.91
CA ARG A 164 -7.23 -27.48 9.44
C ARG A 164 -6.59 -28.80 8.96
N GLN A 165 -7.03 -29.93 9.53
CA GLN A 165 -6.53 -31.28 9.24
C GLN A 165 -5.06 -31.52 9.66
N SER A 166 -4.48 -30.59 10.41
CA SER A 166 -3.12 -30.69 10.92
C SER A 166 -3.14 -30.89 12.41
N LYS A 167 -2.24 -31.76 12.88
CA LYS A 167 -2.06 -32.04 14.30
C LYS A 167 -0.58 -32.13 14.62
N ALA A 168 -0.09 -31.34 15.57
CA ALA A 168 1.34 -31.28 15.87
C ALA A 168 1.62 -30.85 17.31
N THR A 169 2.77 -31.28 17.82
CA THR A 169 3.40 -30.71 19.02
C THR A 169 4.61 -29.88 18.58
N VAL A 170 4.68 -28.63 19.03
CA VAL A 170 5.64 -27.63 18.56
C VAL A 170 6.28 -26.92 19.74
N PHE A 171 7.59 -26.63 19.64
CA PHE A 171 8.34 -25.83 20.61
C PHE A 171 9.01 -24.64 19.96
N TRP A 172 9.00 -23.47 20.62
CA TRP A 172 9.86 -22.34 20.24
C TRP A 172 11.24 -22.47 20.92
N GLN A 173 12.03 -23.46 20.50
CA GLN A 173 13.23 -23.89 21.21
C GLN A 173 14.34 -22.82 21.28
N LYS A 174 14.49 -22.00 20.24
CA LYS A 174 15.40 -20.84 20.20
C LYS A 174 14.75 -19.68 19.46
N ARG A 175 15.30 -18.47 19.60
CA ARG A 175 14.80 -17.24 18.98
C ARG A 175 14.42 -17.39 17.49
N ASN A 176 15.17 -18.19 16.73
CA ASN A 176 14.98 -18.44 15.30
C ASN A 176 14.77 -19.93 14.95
N GLU A 177 14.33 -20.75 15.92
CA GLU A 177 14.10 -22.18 15.71
C GLU A 177 12.77 -22.60 16.36
N MET A 178 11.87 -23.07 15.52
CA MET A 178 10.65 -23.80 15.88
C MET A 178 10.89 -25.28 15.63
N LEU A 179 10.65 -26.12 16.63
CA LEU A 179 10.73 -27.56 16.54
C LEU A 179 9.33 -28.13 16.41
N ILE A 180 9.06 -28.90 15.37
CA ILE A 180 7.87 -29.74 15.23
C ILE A 180 8.29 -31.17 15.59
N LYS A 181 7.60 -31.80 16.53
CA LYS A 181 7.89 -33.19 16.91
C LYS A 181 7.48 -34.16 15.80
N ALA A 182 8.21 -35.27 15.70
CA ALA A 182 7.84 -36.41 14.87
C ALA A 182 6.40 -36.87 15.16
N GLY A 183 5.70 -37.38 14.14
CA GLY A 183 4.29 -37.78 14.21
C GLY A 183 3.31 -36.64 13.95
N ALA A 184 3.78 -35.46 13.54
CA ALA A 184 2.90 -34.35 13.18
C ALA A 184 2.18 -34.65 11.85
N THR A 185 0.86 -34.49 11.85
CA THR A 185 0.01 -34.61 10.66
C THR A 185 -0.11 -33.24 9.97
N MET A 186 0.03 -33.23 8.65
CA MET A 186 -0.05 -32.04 7.81
C MET A 186 -1.32 -32.07 6.95
N MET A 187 -1.87 -30.89 6.67
CA MET A 187 -2.94 -30.71 5.70
C MET A 187 -2.47 -31.20 4.31
N PRO A 188 -3.14 -32.18 3.68
CA PRO A 188 -2.65 -32.77 2.43
C PRO A 188 -2.63 -31.80 1.26
N GLU A 189 -3.69 -31.01 1.11
CA GLU A 189 -3.92 -30.14 -0.06
C GLU A 189 -4.02 -28.67 0.36
N ALA A 190 -3.42 -27.78 -0.42
CA ALA A 190 -3.51 -26.36 -0.17
C ALA A 190 -4.85 -25.78 -0.66
N PRO A 191 -5.50 -24.88 0.10
CA PRO A 191 -6.72 -24.23 -0.35
C PRO A 191 -6.46 -23.32 -1.57
N LEU A 192 -7.36 -23.39 -2.56
CA LEU A 192 -7.32 -22.52 -3.74
C LEU A 192 -7.86 -21.11 -3.44
N ASN A 193 -7.38 -20.13 -4.18
CA ASN A 193 -7.95 -18.78 -4.17
C ASN A 193 -9.38 -18.80 -4.75
N LYS A 194 -10.14 -17.71 -4.52
CA LYS A 194 -11.51 -17.57 -5.04
C LYS A 194 -11.63 -17.69 -6.57
N ASP A 195 -10.55 -17.40 -7.29
CA ASP A 195 -10.44 -17.51 -8.75
C ASP A 195 -9.94 -18.89 -9.22
N GLY A 196 -9.79 -19.86 -8.30
CA GLY A 196 -9.27 -21.20 -8.59
C GLY A 196 -7.74 -21.27 -8.73
N SER A 197 -7.03 -20.16 -8.59
CA SER A 197 -5.56 -20.13 -8.69
C SER A 197 -4.87 -20.61 -7.40
N VAL A 198 -3.65 -21.12 -7.54
CA VAL A 198 -2.79 -21.48 -6.40
C VAL A 198 -2.17 -20.22 -5.79
N GLY A 199 -2.53 -19.94 -4.53
CA GLY A 199 -2.05 -18.78 -3.77
C GLY A 199 -0.56 -18.83 -3.42
N PHE A 200 0.00 -17.68 -3.05
CA PHE A 200 1.43 -17.56 -2.72
C PHE A 200 1.85 -18.46 -1.54
N SER A 201 1.04 -18.51 -0.49
CA SER A 201 1.29 -19.36 0.69
C SER A 201 1.30 -20.85 0.35
N ALA A 202 0.43 -21.28 -0.56
CA ALA A 202 0.40 -22.65 -1.05
C ALA A 202 1.71 -23.01 -1.76
N ARG A 203 2.16 -22.18 -2.71
CA ARG A 203 3.43 -22.39 -3.43
C ARG A 203 4.63 -22.45 -2.49
N PHE A 204 4.65 -21.60 -1.47
CA PHE A 204 5.75 -21.58 -0.51
C PHE A 204 5.72 -22.78 0.44
N GLY A 205 4.53 -23.16 0.93
CA GLY A 205 4.35 -24.36 1.77
C GLY A 205 4.77 -25.63 1.03
N GLU A 206 4.39 -25.77 -0.24
CA GLU A 206 4.82 -26.91 -1.08
C GLU A 206 6.34 -26.95 -1.24
N LYS A 207 6.97 -25.82 -1.58
CA LYS A 207 8.42 -25.75 -1.66
C LYS A 207 9.09 -26.15 -0.34
N LEU A 208 8.57 -25.68 0.79
CA LEU A 208 9.10 -25.98 2.12
C LEU A 208 8.99 -27.48 2.47
N ARG A 209 7.92 -28.14 2.01
CA ARG A 209 7.72 -29.59 2.11
C ARG A 209 8.64 -30.35 1.16
N ASP A 210 8.82 -29.89 -0.08
CA ASP A 210 9.74 -30.51 -1.03
C ASP A 210 11.18 -30.53 -0.51
N GLU A 211 11.63 -29.44 0.11
CA GLU A 211 12.92 -29.36 0.80
C GLU A 211 13.08 -30.39 1.95
N ARG A 212 11.97 -30.95 2.44
CA ARG A 212 11.88 -31.85 3.60
C ARG A 212 11.21 -33.18 3.26
N LYS A 213 11.13 -33.54 1.98
CA LYS A 213 10.37 -34.69 1.49
C LYS A 213 10.82 -36.04 2.08
N GLY A 214 12.06 -36.13 2.55
CA GLY A 214 12.57 -37.31 3.25
C GLY A 214 12.16 -37.42 4.72
N GLN A 215 11.55 -36.39 5.29
CA GLN A 215 11.26 -36.26 6.73
C GLN A 215 9.78 -36.51 7.06
N PHE A 216 8.97 -36.89 6.06
CA PHE A 216 7.57 -37.25 6.23
C PHE A 216 7.12 -38.27 5.19
N LYS A 217 6.06 -39.01 5.51
CA LYS A 217 5.39 -39.94 4.61
C LYS A 217 3.89 -39.84 4.81
N ASP A 218 3.11 -39.87 3.73
CA ASP A 218 1.64 -39.79 3.78
C ASP A 218 1.14 -38.59 4.62
N PHE A 219 1.83 -37.46 4.47
CA PHE A 219 1.60 -36.21 5.20
C PHE A 219 1.79 -36.29 6.72
N VAL A 220 2.51 -37.31 7.22
CA VAL A 220 2.89 -37.45 8.63
C VAL A 220 4.41 -37.39 8.77
N THR A 221 4.91 -36.51 9.63
CA THR A 221 6.36 -36.38 9.87
C THR A 221 6.91 -37.64 10.53
N THR A 222 8.04 -38.15 10.02
CA THR A 222 8.69 -39.35 10.54
C THR A 222 9.82 -39.03 11.52
N GLU A 223 10.27 -37.79 11.52
CA GLU A 223 11.28 -37.26 12.44
C GLU A 223 10.94 -35.82 12.84
N ASP A 224 11.71 -35.29 13.78
CA ASP A 224 11.57 -33.91 14.21
C ASP A 224 11.97 -32.94 13.08
N ILE A 225 11.19 -31.87 12.89
CA ILE A 225 11.45 -30.86 11.87
C ILE A 225 11.73 -29.51 12.53
N VAL A 226 12.84 -28.88 12.12
CA VAL A 226 13.22 -27.55 12.58
C VAL A 226 12.94 -26.51 11.49
N LEU A 227 12.18 -25.47 11.84
CA LEU A 227 11.79 -24.35 11.00
C LEU A 227 12.23 -23.04 11.62
N LYS A 228 12.34 -21.97 10.82
CA LYS A 228 12.94 -20.70 11.28
C LYS A 228 11.96 -19.78 12.02
N SER A 229 10.66 -20.00 11.86
CA SER A 229 9.64 -19.10 12.40
C SER A 229 8.28 -19.75 12.57
N VAL A 230 7.43 -19.14 13.39
CA VAL A 230 6.02 -19.49 13.57
C VAL A 230 5.26 -19.49 12.23
N ASN A 231 5.60 -18.58 11.31
CA ASN A 231 4.99 -18.53 9.99
C ASN A 231 5.36 -19.75 9.14
N GLU A 232 6.63 -20.19 9.19
CA GLU A 232 7.06 -21.41 8.49
C GLU A 232 6.35 -22.64 9.05
N VAL A 233 6.11 -22.72 10.37
CA VAL A 233 5.30 -23.79 10.97
C VAL A 233 3.90 -23.83 10.37
N GLY A 234 3.22 -22.67 10.27
CA GLY A 234 1.89 -22.61 9.65
C GLY A 234 1.90 -22.93 8.15
N LEU A 235 2.92 -22.50 7.42
CA LEU A 235 3.09 -22.83 6.00
C LEU A 235 3.34 -24.32 5.79
N PHE A 236 4.19 -24.93 6.62
CA PHE A 236 4.53 -26.35 6.56
C PHE A 236 3.32 -27.23 6.91
N LEU A 237 2.66 -26.94 8.03
CA LEU A 237 1.58 -27.79 8.54
C LEU A 237 0.26 -27.61 7.79
N TYR A 238 -0.15 -26.37 7.45
CA TYR A 238 -1.50 -26.09 6.92
C TYR A 238 -1.55 -24.95 5.88
N PHE A 239 -0.45 -24.67 5.18
CA PHE A 239 -0.38 -23.66 4.11
C PHE A 239 -0.80 -22.23 4.53
N ALA A 240 -0.59 -21.87 5.80
CA ALA A 240 -1.04 -20.62 6.39
C ALA A 240 -2.58 -20.44 6.31
N GLY A 241 -3.08 -19.24 6.03
CA GLY A 241 -4.53 -18.96 6.00
C GLY A 241 -5.18 -18.78 7.38
N THR A 242 -4.41 -18.86 8.45
CA THR A 242 -4.77 -18.45 9.81
C THR A 242 -3.55 -17.85 10.53
N ASN A 243 -3.77 -17.24 11.71
CA ASN A 243 -2.71 -16.67 12.53
C ASN A 243 -2.09 -17.75 13.43
N SER A 244 -0.96 -18.32 13.00
CA SER A 244 -0.26 -19.38 13.73
C SER A 244 0.15 -19.01 15.17
N TRP A 245 0.27 -17.72 15.50
CA TRP A 245 0.51 -17.29 16.88
C TRP A 245 -0.66 -17.59 17.83
N LEU A 246 -1.87 -17.71 17.29
CA LEU A 246 -3.11 -18.04 18.03
C LEU A 246 -3.46 -19.53 17.96
N GLU A 247 -2.98 -20.24 16.94
CA GLU A 247 -3.26 -21.68 16.77
C GLU A 247 -2.30 -22.58 17.58
N LEU A 248 -1.17 -22.03 18.02
CA LEU A 248 -0.22 -22.71 18.91
C LEU A 248 -0.69 -22.50 20.35
N VAL A 249 -1.28 -23.53 20.95
CA VAL A 249 -1.93 -23.44 22.27
C VAL A 249 -1.26 -24.40 23.25
N ASP A 250 -0.95 -23.95 24.46
CA ASP A 250 -0.43 -24.84 25.51
C ASP A 250 -1.52 -25.74 26.10
N GLU A 251 -1.12 -26.59 27.05
CA GLU A 251 -2.04 -27.51 27.73
C GLU A 251 -3.17 -26.82 28.53
N ASN A 252 -2.97 -25.53 28.89
CA ASN A 252 -3.91 -24.74 29.67
C ASN A 252 -4.80 -23.84 28.79
N GLY A 253 -4.69 -23.94 27.46
CA GLY A 253 -5.47 -23.14 26.53
C GLY A 253 -4.87 -21.77 26.23
N LYS A 254 -3.65 -21.46 26.70
CA LYS A 254 -2.99 -20.18 26.46
C LYS A 254 -2.17 -20.24 25.17
N THR A 255 -2.36 -19.24 24.32
CA THR A 255 -1.71 -19.17 23.00
C THR A 255 -0.25 -18.74 23.09
N LEU A 256 0.55 -19.11 22.09
CA LEU A 256 1.92 -18.62 21.95
C LEU A 256 1.95 -17.08 21.88
N ASN A 257 0.95 -16.46 21.25
CA ASN A 257 0.77 -15.02 21.24
C ASN A 257 0.70 -14.45 22.66
N GLU A 258 -0.18 -14.97 23.51
CA GLU A 258 -0.35 -14.50 24.89
C GLU A 258 0.89 -14.72 25.77
N TRP A 259 1.69 -15.74 25.46
CA TRP A 259 2.96 -15.97 26.15
C TRP A 259 4.06 -14.97 25.77
N THR A 260 3.99 -14.36 24.59
CA THR A 260 5.18 -13.75 23.97
C THR A 260 4.98 -12.33 23.50
N VAL A 261 3.74 -11.86 23.37
CA VAL A 261 3.44 -10.48 22.96
C VAL A 261 4.02 -9.50 23.98
N VAL A 262 4.73 -8.49 23.48
CA VAL A 262 5.19 -7.35 24.27
C VAL A 262 4.59 -6.09 23.68
N GLU A 263 4.17 -5.18 24.56
CA GLU A 263 3.75 -3.82 24.23
C GLU A 263 4.95 -2.92 23.89
#